data_AF-A0A0G4NFQ0-F1
#
_entry.id   AF-A0A0G4NFQ0-F1
#
_cell.length_a   1.000
_cell.length_b   1.000
_cell.length_c   1.000
_cell.angle_alpha   90.00
_cell.angle_beta   90.00
_cell.angle_gamma   90.00
#
_symmetry.space_group_name_H-M   'P 1'
#
loop_
_entity.id
_entity.type
_entity.pdbx_description
1 polymer ?
#
loop_
_entity_poly.entity_id
_entity_poly.type
_entity_poly.pdbx_seq_one_letter_code
_entity_poly.pdbx_strand_id
1 'polypeptide(L)'
;MRSYLLVTSLSKSRRTVSLRFPDIDLEHTWNIDDLPWPLFHSPEKKKFYYSLVTDLDHELVEAMQPHLVGISPDKPEELRKVHQNAASGFLYLFLSLGHQSFPGCLYTLRSTIPIGAGLGSSASIAVCVATALLLQLRTLSGPHPD
;
A
#
# COMPACT_ATOMS: atom_id res chain seq x y z
N MET A 1 0.93 18.06 12.18
CA MET A 1 -0.02 17.46 11.21
C MET A 1 0.06 15.95 11.29
N ARG A 2 -1.01 15.22 10.95
CA ARG A 2 -1.11 13.76 11.07
C ARG A 2 -1.76 13.15 9.82
N SER A 3 -1.36 11.92 9.51
CA SER A 3 -2.08 11.03 8.59
C SER A 3 -2.82 9.97 9.39
N TYR A 4 -4.01 9.60 8.91
CA TYR A 4 -4.91 8.64 9.53
C TYR A 4 -5.24 7.57 8.50
N LEU A 5 -5.19 6.31 8.92
CA LEU A 5 -5.54 5.17 8.08
C LEU A 5 -6.57 4.32 8.81
N LEU A 6 -7.74 4.18 8.19
CA LEU A 6 -8.78 3.27 8.63
C LEU A 6 -8.73 1.99 7.79
N VAL A 7 -8.65 0.84 8.45
CA VAL A 7 -8.73 -0.45 7.78
C VAL A 7 -10.04 -1.14 8.12
N THR A 8 -10.81 -1.45 7.08
CA THR A 8 -12.07 -2.20 7.21
C THR A 8 -11.89 -3.57 6.58
N SER A 9 -12.05 -4.63 7.37
CA SER A 9 -12.03 -6.00 6.84
C SER A 9 -13.29 -6.27 6.03
N LEU A 10 -13.15 -6.88 4.87
CA LEU A 10 -14.26 -7.30 4.03
C LEU A 10 -14.68 -8.73 4.38
N SER A 11 -15.85 -9.14 3.88
CA SER A 11 -16.31 -10.53 4.03
C SER A 11 -15.31 -11.51 3.40
N LYS A 12 -15.21 -12.72 3.95
CA LYS A 12 -14.28 -13.77 3.46
C LYS A 12 -14.45 -14.11 1.97
N SER A 13 -15.63 -13.88 1.41
CA SER A 13 -15.93 -14.08 -0.01
C SER A 13 -15.30 -13.03 -0.94
N ARG A 14 -14.85 -11.88 -0.42
CA ARG A 14 -14.24 -10.82 -1.21
C ARG A 14 -12.72 -10.91 -1.08
N ARG A 15 -12.04 -11.24 -2.17
CA ARG A 15 -10.58 -11.31 -2.26
C ARG A 15 -10.00 -10.06 -2.91
N THR A 16 -10.44 -8.89 -2.47
CA THR A 16 -10.01 -7.61 -3.01
C THR A 16 -9.35 -6.74 -1.97
N VAL A 17 -8.35 -5.97 -2.39
CA VAL A 17 -7.77 -4.88 -1.60
C VAL A 17 -8.11 -3.55 -2.26
N SER A 18 -8.71 -2.64 -1.50
CA SER A 18 -9.14 -1.34 -1.99
C SER A 18 -8.36 -0.23 -1.28
N LEU A 19 -7.87 0.74 -2.04
CA LEU A 19 -7.27 1.98 -1.53
C LEU A 19 -8.21 3.13 -1.84
N ARG A 20 -8.62 3.85 -0.80
CA ARG A 20 -9.35 5.12 -0.89
C ARG A 20 -8.51 6.21 -0.27
N PHE A 21 -8.25 7.27 -1.04
CA PHE A 21 -7.59 8.47 -0.57
C PHE A 21 -8.44 9.69 -0.98
N PRO A 22 -9.45 10.04 -0.16
CA PRO A 22 -10.43 11.08 -0.51
C PRO A 22 -9.82 12.47 -0.69
N ASP A 23 -8.71 12.78 -0.03
CA ASP A 23 -8.08 14.11 -0.12
C ASP A 23 -7.51 14.40 -1.51
N ILE A 24 -7.30 13.37 -2.33
CA ILE A 24 -6.90 13.50 -3.75
C ILE A 24 -7.93 12.92 -4.72
N ASP A 25 -9.09 12.45 -4.24
CA ASP A 25 -10.10 11.76 -5.07
C ASP A 25 -9.58 10.48 -5.76
N LEU A 26 -8.73 9.72 -5.06
CA LEU A 26 -8.27 8.40 -5.51
C LEU A 26 -9.13 7.31 -4.87
N GLU A 27 -9.72 6.47 -5.71
CA GLU A 27 -10.29 5.18 -5.33
C GLU A 27 -9.86 4.12 -6.34
N HIS A 28 -9.24 3.05 -5.84
CA HIS A 28 -8.82 1.94 -6.68
C HIS A 28 -8.90 0.61 -5.93
N THR A 29 -9.18 -0.47 -6.66
CA THR A 29 -9.33 -1.81 -6.10
C THR A 29 -8.58 -2.82 -6.95
N TRP A 30 -7.77 -3.65 -6.28
CA TRP A 30 -7.10 -4.79 -6.87
C TRP A 30 -7.76 -6.09 -6.41
N ASN A 31 -7.79 -7.08 -7.29
CA ASN A 31 -8.00 -8.47 -6.89
C ASN A 31 -6.69 -9.00 -6.30
N ILE A 32 -6.74 -9.55 -5.09
CA ILE A 32 -5.57 -10.06 -4.37
C ILE A 32 -4.95 -11.20 -5.15
N ASP A 33 -5.74 -12.08 -5.77
CA ASP A 33 -5.20 -13.26 -6.46
C ASP A 33 -4.42 -12.93 -7.74
N ASP A 34 -4.64 -11.76 -8.32
CA ASP A 34 -4.02 -11.34 -9.58
C ASP A 34 -2.68 -10.61 -9.35
N LEU A 35 -2.29 -10.37 -8.10
CA LEU A 35 -1.08 -9.64 -7.74
C LEU A 35 0.19 -10.52 -7.86
N PRO A 36 1.38 -9.93 -8.09
CA PRO A 36 2.62 -10.65 -8.41
C PRO A 36 3.30 -11.28 -7.18
N TRP A 37 2.55 -12.02 -6.36
CA TRP A 37 3.04 -12.66 -5.13
C TRP A 37 4.28 -13.55 -5.31
N PRO A 38 4.39 -14.40 -6.37
CA PRO A 38 5.53 -15.30 -6.50
C PRO A 38 6.87 -14.57 -6.56
N LEU A 39 6.90 -13.38 -7.17
CA LEU A 39 8.10 -12.58 -7.26
C LEU A 39 8.43 -11.90 -5.91
N PHE A 40 7.43 -11.30 -5.26
CA PHE A 40 7.61 -10.62 -3.97
C PHE A 40 8.02 -11.57 -2.83
N HIS A 41 7.64 -12.84 -2.91
CA HIS A 41 7.98 -13.86 -1.91
C HIS A 41 9.06 -14.83 -2.38
N SER A 42 9.73 -14.55 -3.51
CA SER A 42 10.89 -15.32 -3.94
C SER A 42 11.99 -15.29 -2.87
N PRO A 43 12.64 -16.44 -2.56
CA PRO A 43 13.72 -16.49 -1.56
C PRO A 43 14.85 -15.48 -1.82
N GLU A 44 15.13 -15.18 -3.10
CA GLU A 44 16.17 -14.24 -3.52
C GLU A 44 15.84 -12.78 -3.19
N LYS A 45 14.55 -12.46 -3.08
CA LYS A 45 14.04 -11.13 -2.78
C LYS A 45 13.93 -10.87 -1.27
N LYS A 46 14.11 -11.91 -0.45
CA LYS A 46 14.06 -11.80 1.01
C LYS A 46 15.22 -10.96 1.53
N LYS A 47 14.92 -9.80 2.11
CA LYS A 47 15.90 -8.98 2.82
C LYS A 47 16.01 -9.45 4.28
N PHE A 48 17.23 -9.49 4.79
CA PHE A 48 17.53 -9.79 6.20
C PHE A 48 17.82 -8.51 6.97
N TYR A 49 17.80 -8.57 8.30
CA TYR A 49 18.04 -7.40 9.16
C TYR A 49 19.38 -6.70 8.88
N TYR A 50 20.39 -7.44 8.46
CA TYR A 50 21.71 -6.91 8.09
C TYR A 50 21.83 -6.53 6.60
N SER A 51 20.79 -6.75 5.80
CA SER A 51 20.78 -6.34 4.40
C SER A 51 20.70 -4.82 4.34
N LEU A 52 21.70 -4.20 3.74
CA LEU A 52 21.64 -2.78 3.41
C LEU A 52 20.62 -2.60 2.27
N VAL A 53 19.53 -1.87 2.54
CA VAL A 53 18.52 -1.52 1.54
C VAL A 53 18.67 -0.03 1.25
N THR A 54 19.42 0.30 0.21
CA THR A 54 19.60 1.68 -0.26
C THR A 54 18.61 2.09 -1.34
N ASP A 55 18.08 1.11 -2.08
CA ASP A 55 17.30 1.33 -3.28
C ASP A 55 16.08 0.40 -3.33
N LEU A 56 15.08 0.80 -4.11
CA LEU A 56 13.94 -0.05 -4.43
C LEU A 56 14.41 -1.21 -5.35
N ASP A 57 13.83 -2.39 -5.16
CA ASP A 57 14.09 -3.51 -6.06
C ASP A 57 13.39 -3.25 -7.41
N HIS A 58 14.18 -2.95 -8.43
CA HIS A 58 13.68 -2.58 -9.75
C HIS A 58 12.76 -3.65 -10.36
N GLU A 59 13.05 -4.93 -10.14
CA GLU A 59 12.24 -6.03 -10.67
C GLU A 59 10.86 -6.07 -9.99
N LEU A 60 10.81 -5.81 -8.69
CA LEU A 60 9.54 -5.70 -7.95
C LEU A 60 8.72 -4.49 -8.43
N VAL A 61 9.38 -3.37 -8.67
CA VAL A 61 8.73 -2.14 -9.18
C VAL A 61 8.20 -2.34 -10.61
N GLU A 62 8.93 -3.05 -11.46
CA GLU A 62 8.50 -3.40 -12.81
C GLU A 62 7.31 -4.35 -12.81
N ALA A 63 7.34 -5.40 -11.98
CA ALA A 63 6.24 -6.36 -11.85
C ALA A 63 4.92 -5.72 -11.38
N MET A 64 4.98 -4.59 -10.69
CA MET A 64 3.79 -3.83 -10.28
C MET A 64 3.17 -2.98 -11.39
N GLN A 65 3.93 -2.60 -12.41
CA GLN A 65 3.48 -1.63 -13.42
C GLN A 65 2.13 -2.01 -14.08
N PRO A 66 1.89 -3.27 -14.49
CA PRO A 66 0.61 -3.67 -15.08
C PRO A 66 -0.60 -3.38 -14.17
N HIS A 67 -0.40 -3.39 -12.85
CA HIS A 67 -1.44 -3.15 -11.85
C HIS A 67 -1.66 -1.66 -11.53
N LEU A 68 -0.88 -0.76 -12.16
CA LEU A 68 -0.95 0.69 -11.97
C LEU A 68 -1.49 1.43 -13.21
N VAL A 69 -1.38 0.84 -14.41
CA VAL A 69 -1.77 1.49 -15.68
C VAL A 69 -3.25 1.89 -15.70
N GLY A 70 -4.13 1.07 -15.15
CA GLY A 70 -5.58 1.30 -15.13
C GLY A 70 -6.07 2.26 -14.05
N ILE A 71 -5.18 2.91 -13.30
CA ILE A 71 -5.56 3.82 -12.23
C ILE A 71 -5.97 5.18 -12.81
N SER A 72 -7.22 5.59 -12.52
CA SER A 72 -7.75 6.92 -12.85
C SER A 72 -7.62 7.29 -14.33
N PRO A 73 -8.07 6.43 -15.27
CA PRO A 73 -7.93 6.66 -16.70
C PRO A 73 -8.71 7.89 -17.20
N ASP A 74 -9.71 8.32 -16.43
CA ASP A 74 -10.58 9.46 -16.68
C ASP A 74 -10.04 10.78 -16.10
N LYS A 75 -8.96 10.75 -15.32
CA LYS A 75 -8.40 11.95 -14.67
C LYS A 75 -7.31 12.60 -15.53
N PRO A 76 -7.07 13.92 -15.37
CA PRO A 76 -5.96 14.61 -16.03
C PRO A 76 -4.61 13.98 -15.70
N GLU A 77 -3.65 14.03 -16.63
CA GLU A 77 -2.36 13.36 -16.52
C GLU A 77 -1.60 13.68 -15.23
N GLU A 78 -1.59 14.94 -14.79
CA GLU A 78 -0.90 15.34 -13.56
C GLU A 78 -1.53 14.72 -12.30
N LEU A 79 -2.87 14.65 -12.24
CA LEU A 79 -3.57 14.00 -11.14
C LEU A 79 -3.41 12.47 -11.20
N ARG A 80 -3.44 11.91 -12.42
CA ARG A 80 -3.21 10.48 -12.68
C ARG A 80 -1.83 10.04 -12.17
N LYS A 81 -0.78 10.84 -12.41
CA LYS A 81 0.57 10.60 -11.88
C LYS A 81 0.57 10.59 -10.35
N VAL A 82 -0.09 11.54 -9.69
CA VAL A 82 -0.20 11.58 -8.22
C VAL A 82 -0.89 10.31 -7.70
N HIS A 83 -1.98 9.89 -8.37
CA HIS A 83 -2.73 8.69 -8.01
C HIS A 83 -1.89 7.42 -8.17
N GLN A 84 -1.21 7.27 -9.30
CA GLN A 84 -0.33 6.14 -9.57
C GLN A 84 0.83 6.08 -8.58
N ASN A 85 1.43 7.22 -8.22
CA ASN A 85 2.49 7.27 -7.21
C ASN A 85 2.01 6.85 -5.82
N ALA A 86 0.85 7.36 -5.38
CA ALA A 86 0.25 6.98 -4.10
C ALA A 86 -0.10 5.49 -4.05
N ALA A 87 -0.71 4.98 -5.12
CA ALA A 87 -1.06 3.59 -5.29
C ALA A 87 0.17 2.67 -5.36
N SER A 88 1.22 3.09 -6.06
CA SER A 88 2.50 2.38 -6.14
C SER A 88 3.13 2.23 -4.75
N GLY A 89 3.23 3.31 -3.98
CA GLY A 89 3.77 3.25 -2.62
C GLY A 89 2.96 2.32 -1.70
N PHE A 90 1.63 2.39 -1.77
CA PHE A 90 0.74 1.48 -1.05
C PHE A 90 0.95 0.02 -1.47
N LEU A 91 0.91 -0.25 -2.78
CA LEU A 91 0.95 -1.60 -3.33
C LEU A 91 2.31 -2.27 -3.08
N TYR A 92 3.40 -1.53 -3.17
CA TYR A 92 4.74 -2.02 -2.85
C TYR A 92 4.83 -2.48 -1.39
N LEU A 93 4.32 -1.69 -0.44
CA LEU A 93 4.28 -2.05 0.98
C LEU A 93 3.34 -3.23 1.24
N PHE A 94 2.16 -3.23 0.61
CA PHE A 94 1.18 -4.31 0.72
C PHE A 94 1.74 -5.64 0.24
N LEU A 95 2.42 -5.66 -0.90
CA LEU A 95 3.04 -6.87 -1.46
C LEU A 95 4.27 -7.33 -0.68
N SER A 96 5.09 -6.38 -0.21
CA SER A 96 6.32 -6.69 0.56
C SER A 96 6.03 -7.25 1.94
N LEU A 97 4.96 -6.78 2.61
CA LEU A 97 4.61 -7.19 3.97
C LEU A 97 3.49 -8.23 4.02
N GLY A 98 2.56 -8.17 3.06
CA GLY A 98 1.38 -9.01 3.01
C GLY A 98 1.65 -10.41 2.47
N HIS A 99 0.58 -11.17 2.31
CA HIS A 99 0.60 -12.53 1.78
C HIS A 99 -0.59 -12.75 0.86
N GLN A 100 -0.53 -13.66 -0.13
CA GLN A 100 -1.67 -13.95 -0.99
C GLN A 100 -2.91 -14.35 -0.19
N SER A 101 -2.76 -15.04 0.93
CA SER A 101 -3.89 -15.40 1.81
C SER A 101 -4.48 -14.25 2.63
N PHE A 102 -4.04 -13.00 2.42
CA PHE A 102 -4.58 -11.84 3.16
C PHE A 102 -6.10 -11.76 3.01
N PRO A 103 -6.83 -11.42 4.08
CA PRO A 103 -8.24 -11.12 3.95
C PRO A 103 -8.45 -9.88 3.07
N GLY A 104 -9.55 -9.85 2.32
CA GLY A 104 -9.95 -8.64 1.60
C GLY A 104 -10.13 -7.47 2.56
N CYS A 105 -9.61 -6.30 2.20
CA CYS A 105 -9.59 -5.13 3.07
C CYS A 105 -9.80 -3.84 2.27
N LEU A 106 -10.45 -2.87 2.90
CA LEU A 106 -10.51 -1.48 2.44
C LEU A 106 -9.61 -0.61 3.33
N TYR A 107 -8.64 0.04 2.71
CA TYR A 107 -7.73 1.01 3.31
C TYR A 107 -8.20 2.42 2.94
N THR A 108 -8.69 3.17 3.93
CA THR A 108 -9.10 4.58 3.75
C THR A 108 -8.10 5.50 4.42
N LEU A 109 -7.41 6.29 3.61
CA LEU A 109 -6.36 7.20 4.04
C LEU A 109 -6.85 8.65 4.05
N ARG A 110 -6.56 9.39 5.12
CA ARG A 110 -6.74 10.83 5.21
C ARG A 110 -5.45 11.48 5.71
N SER A 111 -4.98 12.54 5.06
CA SER A 111 -3.81 13.29 5.50
C SER A 111 -4.15 14.76 5.66
N THR A 112 -3.81 15.32 6.82
CA THR A 112 -3.88 16.77 7.04
C THR A 112 -2.63 17.50 6.52
N ILE A 113 -1.69 16.77 5.89
CA ILE A 113 -0.46 17.32 5.33
C ILE A 113 -0.70 17.66 3.86
N PRO A 114 -0.46 18.91 3.42
CA PRO A 114 -0.55 19.27 2.01
C PRO A 114 0.30 18.34 1.15
N ILE A 115 -0.33 17.67 0.20
CA ILE A 115 0.33 16.75 -0.72
C ILE A 115 1.27 17.56 -1.62
N GLY A 116 2.51 17.10 -1.78
CA GLY A 116 3.50 17.75 -2.65
C GLY A 116 4.26 18.95 -2.05
N ALA A 117 3.99 19.35 -0.80
CA ALA A 117 4.67 20.48 -0.15
C ALA A 117 6.05 20.15 0.45
N GLY A 118 6.57 18.94 0.27
CA GLY A 118 7.86 18.51 0.84
C GLY A 118 7.86 18.30 2.37
N LEU A 119 6.69 18.36 3.02
CA LEU A 119 6.55 18.27 4.49
C LEU A 119 6.51 16.82 5.03
N GLY A 120 6.91 15.83 4.23
CA GLY A 120 6.97 14.42 4.66
C GLY A 120 5.62 13.70 4.76
N SER A 121 4.59 14.13 4.01
CA SER A 121 3.29 13.44 3.98
C SER A 121 3.40 11.98 3.58
N SER A 122 4.21 11.68 2.55
CA SER A 122 4.47 10.32 2.07
C SER A 122 5.10 9.42 3.14
N ALA A 123 6.03 9.94 3.94
CA ALA A 123 6.65 9.19 5.04
C ALA A 123 5.62 8.84 6.12
N SER A 124 4.79 9.80 6.52
CA SER A 124 3.72 9.55 7.49
C SER A 124 2.71 8.52 6.97
N ILE A 125 2.33 8.59 5.70
CA ILE A 125 1.42 7.64 5.05
C ILE A 125 2.04 6.23 5.02
N ALA A 126 3.31 6.11 4.62
CA ALA A 126 4.02 4.84 4.56
C ALA A 126 4.08 4.18 5.95
N VAL A 127 4.37 4.95 6.99
CA VAL A 127 4.36 4.46 8.39
C VAL A 127 2.96 3.98 8.78
N CYS A 128 1.89 4.72 8.46
CA CYS A 128 0.52 4.30 8.75
C CYS A 128 0.16 2.98 8.04
N VAL A 129 0.50 2.86 6.76
CA VAL A 129 0.24 1.64 5.95
C VAL A 129 1.02 0.45 6.51
N ALA A 130 2.32 0.60 6.73
CA ALA A 130 3.15 -0.46 7.30
C ALA A 130 2.65 -0.91 8.67
N THR A 131 2.34 0.05 9.56
CA THR A 131 1.82 -0.24 10.91
C THR A 131 0.51 -1.02 10.83
N ALA A 132 -0.42 -0.60 9.98
CA ALA A 132 -1.70 -1.28 9.83
C ALA A 132 -1.54 -2.71 9.31
N LEU A 133 -0.68 -2.92 8.31
CA LEU A 133 -0.39 -4.25 7.77
C LEU A 133 0.22 -5.17 8.83
N LEU A 134 1.21 -4.67 9.58
CA LEU A 134 1.86 -5.42 10.65
C LEU A 134 0.90 -5.74 11.82
N LEU A 135 -0.05 -4.85 12.14
CA LEU A 135 -1.09 -5.15 13.11
C LEU A 135 -2.06 -6.24 12.62
N GLN A 136 -2.45 -6.20 11.33
CA GLN A 136 -3.29 -7.24 10.73
C GLN A 136 -2.61 -8.61 10.68
N LEU A 137 -1.29 -8.61 10.44
CA LEU A 137 -0.43 -9.79 10.47
C LEU A 137 -0.16 -10.31 11.90
N ARG A 138 -0.60 -9.59 12.94
CA ARG A 138 -0.29 -9.87 14.35
C ARG A 138 1.20 -9.89 14.67
N THR A 139 2.03 -9.25 13.85
CA THR A 139 3.47 -9.08 14.11
C THR A 139 3.73 -7.92 15.08
N LEU A 140 2.81 -6.95 15.12
CA LEU A 140 2.74 -5.94 16.19
C LEU A 140 1.62 -6.30 17.17
N SER A 141 1.89 -6.17 18.46
CA SER A 141 0.87 -6.25 19.50
C SER A 141 -0.08 -5.07 19.37
N GLY A 142 -1.38 -5.33 19.53
CA GLY A 142 -2.35 -4.25 19.70
C GLY A 142 -2.07 -3.45 20.98
N PRO A 143 -2.65 -2.25 21.13
CA PRO A 143 -2.57 -1.50 22.37
C PRO A 143 -3.02 -2.41 23.53
N HIS A 144 -2.27 -2.39 24.63
CA HIS A 144 -2.64 -3.13 25.83
C HIS A 144 -4.00 -2.60 26.31
N PRO A 145 -5.01 -3.46 26.51
CA PRO A 145 -6.22 -3.01 27.17
C PRO A 145 -5.84 -2.65 28.62
N ASP A 146 -6.06 -1.40 28.99
CA ASP A 146 -5.99 -0.95 30.39
C ASP A 146 -7.03 -1.67 31.27
#